data_AF-A0A9D1YXF6-F1
#
_entry.id   AF-A0A9D1YXF6-F1
#
_cell.length_a   1.000
_cell.length_b   1.000
_cell.length_c   1.000
_cell.angle_alpha   90.00
_cell.angle_beta   90.00
_cell.angle_gamma   90.00
#
_symmetry.space_group_name_H-M   'P 1'
#
loop_
_entity.id
_entity.type
_entity.pdbx_description
1 polymer ?
#
loop_
_entity_poly.entity_id
_entity_poly.type
_entity_poly.pdbx_seq_one_letter_code
_entity_poly.pdbx_strand_id
1 'polypeptide(L)'
;MRERTNAGGPWRARSRILAAGAVTGLLTMAGISGCVFLPDVTGTPDVSPEGQISFACALASHVSEERGDVAEWGSFIGEDANPGVSELAAAASLVGAVAGYTLPDHPELSESGTLVIQGIVRVDEAAIADGLDQMISACDGADTGGQADVSQEGQGAYACALAEYVIAEHGESSTWGTLGEEPAWHLAGSVGALFGGANAYVLPEYESQAESGNNLVSGVGRLDGETIDAELAAVVAECDS
;
A
#
# COMPACT_ATOMS: atom_id res chain seq x y z
N MET A 1 -35.39 19.05 -25.69
CA MET A 1 -34.73 20.32 -26.10
C MET A 1 -35.10 21.42 -25.12
N ARG A 2 -34.23 21.68 -24.13
CA ARG A 2 -34.24 22.91 -23.34
C ARG A 2 -32.78 23.30 -23.14
N GLU A 3 -32.36 24.29 -23.91
CA GLU A 3 -31.12 25.03 -23.74
C GLU A 3 -31.13 25.74 -22.38
N ARG A 4 -30.05 25.60 -21.62
CA ARG A 4 -29.66 26.57 -20.60
C ARG A 4 -28.18 26.87 -20.76
N THR A 5 -27.93 27.93 -21.51
CA THR A 5 -26.73 28.77 -21.45
C THR A 5 -26.72 29.56 -20.15
N ASN A 6 -25.61 29.57 -19.42
CA ASN A 6 -25.14 30.70 -18.59
C ASN A 6 -23.67 30.44 -18.22
N ALA A 7 -22.76 31.22 -18.82
CA ALA A 7 -22.13 32.40 -18.22
C ALA A 7 -21.07 31.98 -17.18
N GLY A 8 -19.78 31.93 -17.50
CA GLY A 8 -19.01 32.96 -18.19
C GLY A 8 -18.56 34.03 -17.19
N GLY A 9 -17.62 33.68 -16.30
CA GLY A 9 -17.02 34.59 -15.32
C GLY A 9 -15.49 34.47 -15.30
N PRO A 10 -14.73 35.45 -15.82
CA PRO A 10 -13.28 35.42 -15.83
C PRO A 10 -12.71 36.05 -14.55
N TRP A 11 -12.29 35.23 -13.57
CA TRP A 11 -11.49 35.71 -12.45
C TRP A 11 -10.01 35.50 -12.72
N ARG A 12 -9.42 36.50 -13.39
CA ARG A 12 -7.97 36.73 -13.38
C ARG A 12 -7.62 37.45 -12.09
N ALA A 13 -6.92 36.79 -11.18
CA ALA A 13 -6.09 37.46 -10.19
C ALA A 13 -4.66 36.96 -10.35
N ARG A 14 -3.91 37.67 -11.19
CA ARG A 14 -2.46 37.56 -11.31
C ARG A 14 -1.85 38.25 -10.10
N SER A 15 -1.19 37.50 -9.23
CA SER A 15 -0.25 38.06 -8.26
C SER A 15 1.12 37.46 -8.52
N ARG A 16 1.87 38.15 -9.39
CA ARG A 16 3.32 37.97 -9.52
C ARG A 16 3.95 38.78 -8.40
N ILE A 17 4.58 38.13 -7.45
CA ILE A 17 5.55 38.78 -6.55
C ILE A 17 6.92 38.21 -6.88
N LEU A 18 7.69 39.04 -7.58
CA LEU A 18 9.13 38.95 -7.71
C LEU A 18 9.74 39.43 -6.39
N ALA A 19 10.56 38.58 -5.76
CA ALA A 19 11.53 39.04 -4.78
C ALA A 19 12.84 38.26 -5.00
N ALA A 20 13.68 38.85 -5.85
CA ALA A 20 15.09 38.50 -5.94
C ALA A 20 15.77 38.93 -4.63
N GLY A 21 16.16 37.95 -3.82
CA GLY A 21 17.00 38.12 -2.64
C GLY A 21 18.27 37.30 -2.80
N ALA A 22 19.24 37.85 -3.52
CA ALA A 22 20.61 37.33 -3.50
C ALA A 22 21.25 37.73 -2.16
N VAL A 23 21.37 36.77 -1.24
CA VAL A 23 22.22 36.91 -0.06
C VAL A 23 23.31 35.86 -0.15
N THR A 24 24.46 36.31 -0.62
CA THR A 24 25.74 35.62 -0.62
C THR A 24 26.20 35.46 0.84
N GLY A 25 25.78 34.37 1.47
CA GLY A 25 26.25 33.96 2.80
C GLY A 25 27.43 33.01 2.69
N LEU A 26 28.63 33.56 2.83
CA LEU A 26 29.88 32.83 3.02
C LEU A 26 29.79 32.04 4.36
N LEU A 27 29.54 30.73 4.30
CA LEU A 27 29.53 29.86 5.48
C LEU A 27 30.58 28.76 5.33
N THR A 28 31.72 29.06 5.95
CA THR A 28 32.62 28.14 6.66
C THR A 28 32.32 26.65 6.52
N MET A 29 33.16 25.96 5.76
CA MET A 29 33.39 24.51 5.90
C MET A 29 34.00 24.23 7.28
N ALA A 30 33.16 24.09 8.30
CA ALA A 30 33.51 23.37 9.51
C ALA A 30 33.20 21.90 9.23
N GLY A 31 34.25 21.07 9.16
CA GLY A 31 34.14 19.63 9.08
C GLY A 31 33.47 19.09 10.34
N ILE A 32 32.14 19.03 10.30
CA ILE A 32 31.37 18.23 11.24
C ILE A 32 31.44 16.83 10.63
N SER A 33 32.37 16.02 11.11
CA SER A 33 32.24 14.56 11.14
C SER A 33 31.07 14.23 12.08
N GLY A 34 29.89 14.74 11.75
CA GLY A 34 28.65 14.43 12.40
C GLY A 34 28.26 13.09 11.85
N CYS A 35 28.32 12.07 12.70
CA CYS A 35 27.43 10.93 12.53
C CYS A 35 26.04 11.55 12.37
N VAL A 36 25.55 11.62 11.13
CA VAL A 36 24.15 11.85 10.87
C VAL A 36 23.48 10.75 11.68
N PHE A 37 22.79 11.14 12.74
CA PHE A 37 21.82 10.28 13.40
C PHE A 37 20.75 10.04 12.34
N LEU A 38 21.02 9.09 11.45
CA LEU A 38 19.97 8.36 10.77
C LEU A 38 19.18 7.73 11.91
N PRO A 39 17.86 8.01 12.02
CA PRO A 39 17.05 7.27 12.97
C PRO A 39 17.32 5.79 12.74
N ASP A 40 17.52 5.06 13.84
CA ASP A 40 17.74 3.63 13.83
C ASP A 40 16.45 2.99 13.30
N VAL A 41 16.31 2.85 11.97
CA VAL A 41 15.19 2.19 11.29
C VAL A 41 15.34 0.67 11.44
N THR A 42 15.82 0.20 12.59
CA THR A 42 16.03 -1.22 12.91
C THR A 42 14.94 -1.76 13.84
N GLY A 43 13.83 -1.02 13.98
CA GLY A 43 12.66 -1.49 14.71
C GLY A 43 11.87 -2.50 13.88
N THR A 44 11.31 -3.51 14.54
CA THR A 44 10.29 -4.39 13.97
C THR A 44 9.16 -3.53 13.39
N PRO A 45 8.71 -3.79 12.14
CA PRO A 45 7.59 -3.06 11.55
C PRO A 45 6.34 -3.08 12.44
N ASP A 46 5.63 -1.95 12.48
CA ASP A 46 4.38 -1.83 13.25
C ASP A 46 3.20 -2.45 12.49
N VAL A 47 2.82 -3.65 12.90
CA VAL A 47 1.71 -4.42 12.32
C VAL A 47 0.42 -4.31 13.14
N SER A 48 0.36 -3.38 14.10
CA SER A 48 -0.89 -3.01 14.77
C SER A 48 -1.90 -2.44 13.76
N PRO A 49 -3.21 -2.35 14.08
CA PRO A 49 -4.20 -1.75 13.19
C PRO A 49 -3.81 -0.34 12.72
N GLU A 50 -3.31 0.51 13.61
CA GLU A 50 -2.84 1.86 13.28
C GLU A 50 -1.57 1.82 12.41
N GLY A 51 -0.65 0.90 12.70
CA GLY A 51 0.55 0.68 11.89
C GLY A 51 0.24 0.21 10.46
N GLN A 52 -0.76 -0.64 10.28
CA GLN A 52 -1.25 -1.09 8.97
C GLN A 52 -1.84 0.06 8.15
N ILE A 53 -2.65 0.91 8.78
CA ILE A 53 -3.20 2.10 8.14
C ILE A 53 -2.06 3.05 7.74
N SER A 54 -1.11 3.29 8.64
CA SER A 54 0.06 4.13 8.35
C SER A 54 0.86 3.59 7.15
N PHE A 55 1.14 2.28 7.13
CA PHE A 55 1.87 1.64 6.04
C PHE A 55 1.11 1.72 4.70
N ALA A 56 -0.19 1.42 4.70
CA ALA A 56 -1.04 1.52 3.51
C ALA A 56 -1.09 2.96 2.95
N CYS A 57 -1.22 3.95 3.83
CA CYS A 57 -1.22 5.36 3.47
C CYS A 57 0.13 5.83 2.90
N ALA A 58 1.24 5.36 3.48
CA ALA A 58 2.57 5.63 2.97
C ALA A 58 2.77 5.01 1.58
N LEU A 59 2.31 3.76 1.35
CA LEU A 59 2.35 3.10 0.04
C LEU A 59 1.53 3.86 -1.00
N ALA A 60 0.29 4.25 -0.67
CA ALA A 60 -0.56 5.01 -1.58
C ALA A 60 0.10 6.35 -1.97
N SER A 61 0.68 7.05 -0.99
CA SER A 61 1.40 8.31 -1.25
C SER A 61 2.63 8.08 -2.13
N HIS A 62 3.41 7.03 -1.85
CA HIS A 62 4.56 6.64 -2.67
C HIS A 62 4.18 6.36 -4.12
N VAL A 63 3.08 5.64 -4.36
CA VAL A 63 2.57 5.38 -5.70
C VAL A 63 2.26 6.69 -6.42
N SER A 64 1.53 7.61 -5.78
CA SER A 64 1.20 8.91 -6.37
C SER A 64 2.41 9.78 -6.67
N GLU A 65 3.47 9.69 -5.86
CA GLU A 65 4.66 10.54 -5.98
C GLU A 65 5.68 9.98 -6.98
N GLU A 66 5.89 8.66 -6.99
CA GLU A 66 7.04 8.03 -7.66
C GLU A 66 6.65 7.14 -8.86
N ARG A 67 5.39 6.72 -9.00
CA ARG A 67 4.95 5.79 -10.07
C ARG A 67 4.31 6.48 -11.27
N GLY A 68 4.16 7.79 -11.24
CA GLY A 68 3.61 8.58 -12.35
C GLY A 68 2.09 8.41 -12.51
N ASP A 69 1.56 8.89 -13.64
CA ASP A 69 0.14 8.82 -13.95
C ASP A 69 -0.28 7.38 -14.28
N VAL A 70 -1.41 6.94 -13.72
CA VAL A 70 -2.00 5.61 -13.96
C VAL A 70 -2.20 5.35 -15.46
N ALA A 71 -2.53 6.37 -16.25
CA ALA A 71 -2.71 6.26 -17.70
C ALA A 71 -1.40 5.95 -18.46
N GLU A 72 -0.25 6.10 -17.80
CA GLU A 72 1.06 5.75 -18.35
C GLU A 72 1.56 4.38 -17.87
N TRP A 73 0.80 3.70 -17.00
CA TRP A 73 1.15 2.37 -16.52
C TRP A 73 1.03 1.34 -17.65
N GLY A 74 2.02 0.46 -17.77
CA GLY A 74 2.10 -0.56 -18.81
C GLY A 74 1.18 -1.75 -18.54
N SER A 75 1.75 -2.92 -18.26
CA SER A 75 0.95 -4.09 -17.89
C SER A 75 0.43 -3.93 -16.45
N PHE A 76 -0.77 -4.45 -16.19
CA PHE A 76 -1.34 -4.50 -14.85
C PHE A 76 -1.16 -5.88 -14.19
N ILE A 77 -0.86 -6.91 -14.98
CA ILE A 77 -0.80 -8.31 -14.55
C ILE A 77 0.44 -8.99 -15.13
N GLY A 78 1.03 -9.90 -14.36
CA GLY A 78 2.16 -10.74 -14.74
C GLY A 78 3.51 -10.16 -14.30
N GLU A 79 4.58 -10.87 -14.65
CA GLU A 79 5.96 -10.54 -14.26
C GLU A 79 6.39 -9.14 -14.73
N ASP A 80 5.83 -8.67 -15.87
CA ASP A 80 6.09 -7.35 -16.44
C ASP A 80 5.07 -6.26 -15.98
N ALA A 81 4.28 -6.53 -14.93
CA ALA A 81 3.35 -5.55 -14.40
C ALA A 81 4.07 -4.29 -13.91
N ASN A 82 3.43 -3.12 -14.05
CA ASN A 82 3.95 -1.88 -13.51
C ASN A 82 4.05 -2.02 -11.96
N PRO A 83 5.20 -1.68 -11.34
CA PRO A 83 5.37 -1.78 -9.90
C PRO A 83 4.32 -1.02 -9.09
N GLY A 84 3.84 0.12 -9.61
CA GLY A 84 2.77 0.90 -8.99
C GLY A 84 1.45 0.15 -8.86
N VAL A 85 1.16 -0.81 -9.75
CA VAL A 85 -0.03 -1.67 -9.61
C VAL A 85 0.13 -2.64 -8.45
N SER A 86 1.33 -3.22 -8.25
CA SER A 86 1.61 -4.12 -7.14
C SER A 86 1.55 -3.40 -5.79
N GLU A 87 2.19 -2.23 -5.69
CA GLU A 87 2.20 -1.40 -4.48
C GLU A 87 0.78 -0.92 -4.12
N LEU A 88 0.03 -0.46 -5.12
CA LEU A 88 -1.33 0.00 -4.91
C LEU A 88 -2.29 -1.14 -4.55
N ALA A 89 -2.12 -2.33 -5.14
CA ALA A 89 -2.86 -3.53 -4.74
C ALA A 89 -2.54 -3.93 -3.30
N ALA A 90 -1.28 -3.83 -2.87
CA ALA A 90 -0.88 -4.08 -1.49
C ALA A 90 -1.49 -3.08 -0.52
N ALA A 91 -1.44 -1.78 -0.83
CA ALA A 91 -2.08 -0.73 -0.03
C ALA A 91 -3.60 -0.95 0.10
N ALA A 92 -4.27 -1.26 -1.01
CA ALA A 92 -5.69 -1.57 -1.02
C ALA A 92 -6.03 -2.84 -0.22
N SER A 93 -5.17 -3.86 -0.30
CA SER A 93 -5.34 -5.08 0.50
C SER A 93 -5.26 -4.81 2.00
N LEU A 94 -4.27 -4.01 2.43
CA LEU A 94 -4.06 -3.67 3.85
C LEU A 94 -5.26 -2.97 4.47
N VAL A 95 -6.02 -2.19 3.69
CA VAL A 95 -7.26 -1.56 4.15
C VAL A 95 -8.51 -2.44 3.97
N GLY A 96 -8.32 -3.72 3.68
CA GLY A 96 -9.36 -4.75 3.69
C GLY A 96 -9.99 -5.07 2.33
N ALA A 97 -9.59 -4.41 1.23
CA ALA A 97 -10.28 -4.50 -0.05
C ALA A 97 -10.33 -5.91 -0.65
N VAL A 98 -9.25 -6.69 -0.54
CA VAL A 98 -9.14 -8.02 -1.16
C VAL A 98 -10.07 -9.05 -0.51
N ALA A 99 -10.26 -8.96 0.81
CA ALA A 99 -11.11 -9.87 1.57
C ALA A 99 -12.50 -9.29 1.91
N GLY A 100 -12.80 -8.07 1.45
CA GLY A 100 -14.04 -7.37 1.77
C GLY A 100 -14.18 -7.01 3.25
N TYR A 101 -13.06 -6.87 3.96
CA TYR A 101 -13.05 -6.42 5.36
C TYR A 101 -13.21 -4.90 5.41
N THR A 102 -14.09 -4.43 6.30
CA THR A 102 -14.27 -2.98 6.54
C THR A 102 -13.57 -2.62 7.84
N LEU A 103 -12.58 -1.72 7.78
CA LEU A 103 -11.90 -1.19 8.96
C LEU A 103 -12.92 -0.48 9.85
N PRO A 104 -13.11 -0.89 11.13
CA PRO A 104 -14.16 -0.33 11.98
C PRO A 104 -14.05 1.18 12.22
N ASP A 105 -12.82 1.68 12.37
CA ASP A 105 -12.53 3.08 12.66
C ASP A 105 -12.25 3.91 11.40
N HIS A 106 -12.07 3.26 10.24
CA HIS A 106 -11.70 3.89 8.97
C HIS A 106 -12.40 3.27 7.75
N PRO A 107 -13.76 3.19 7.74
CA PRO A 107 -14.49 2.56 6.63
C PRO A 107 -14.23 3.21 5.27
N GLU A 108 -13.95 4.51 5.23
CA GLU A 108 -13.62 5.26 4.02
C GLU A 108 -12.33 4.76 3.34
N LEU A 109 -11.36 4.25 4.11
CA LEU A 109 -10.16 3.62 3.56
C LEU A 109 -10.51 2.28 2.90
N SER A 110 -11.36 1.46 3.53
CA SER A 110 -11.83 0.21 2.93
C SER A 110 -12.64 0.44 1.65
N GLU A 111 -13.47 1.49 1.61
CA GLU A 111 -14.22 1.88 0.42
C GLU A 111 -13.31 2.31 -0.73
N SER A 112 -12.31 3.17 -0.47
CA SER A 112 -11.35 3.61 -1.48
C SER A 112 -10.46 2.47 -1.98
N GLY A 113 -9.95 1.61 -1.07
CA GLY A 113 -9.23 0.39 -1.44
C GLY A 113 -10.08 -0.55 -2.31
N THR A 114 -11.39 -0.67 -2.02
CA THR A 114 -12.31 -1.47 -2.85
C THR A 114 -12.44 -0.89 -4.26
N LEU A 115 -12.53 0.44 -4.41
CA LEU A 115 -12.54 1.09 -5.72
C LEU A 115 -11.26 0.81 -6.51
N VAL A 116 -10.10 0.89 -5.84
CA VAL A 116 -8.80 0.55 -6.42
C VAL A 116 -8.78 -0.88 -6.96
N ILE A 117 -9.12 -1.89 -6.14
CA ILE A 117 -9.10 -3.29 -6.57
C ILE A 117 -10.10 -3.54 -7.70
N GLN A 118 -11.29 -2.94 -7.65
CA GLN A 118 -12.26 -3.04 -8.75
C GLN A 118 -11.72 -2.42 -10.05
N GLY A 119 -11.01 -1.29 -9.94
CA GLY A 119 -10.34 -0.64 -11.04
C GLY A 119 -9.27 -1.55 -11.65
N ILE A 120 -8.38 -2.12 -10.82
CA ILE A 120 -7.32 -3.05 -11.26
C ILE A 120 -7.91 -4.27 -11.97
N VAL A 121 -8.91 -4.92 -11.38
CA VAL A 121 -9.56 -6.11 -11.96
C VAL A 121 -10.24 -5.80 -13.31
N ARG A 122 -10.76 -4.59 -13.49
CA ARG A 122 -11.42 -4.14 -14.73
C ARG A 122 -10.47 -3.47 -15.72
N VAL A 123 -9.22 -3.22 -15.33
CA VAL A 123 -8.26 -2.38 -16.05
C VAL A 123 -8.89 -1.01 -16.38
N ASP A 124 -9.56 -0.43 -15.39
CA ASP A 124 -10.21 0.87 -15.47
C ASP A 124 -9.32 1.94 -14.82
N GLU A 125 -8.44 2.53 -15.62
CA GLU A 125 -7.45 3.53 -15.19
C GLU A 125 -8.07 4.69 -14.42
N ALA A 126 -9.27 5.15 -14.83
CA ALA A 126 -9.96 6.25 -14.15
C ALA A 126 -10.43 5.83 -12.75
N ALA A 127 -10.99 4.62 -12.62
CA ALA A 127 -11.39 4.10 -11.31
C ALA A 127 -10.19 3.86 -10.37
N ILE A 128 -9.03 3.47 -10.92
CA ILE A 128 -7.79 3.31 -10.16
C ILE A 128 -7.28 4.67 -9.67
N ALA A 129 -7.20 5.67 -10.55
CA ALA A 129 -6.78 7.02 -10.19
C ALA A 129 -7.72 7.67 -9.16
N ASP A 130 -9.04 7.60 -9.40
CA ASP A 130 -10.04 8.11 -8.46
C ASP A 130 -9.99 7.38 -7.11
N GLY A 131 -9.71 6.06 -7.11
CA GLY A 131 -9.54 5.25 -5.91
C GLY A 131 -8.29 5.63 -5.11
N LEU A 132 -7.17 5.83 -5.79
CA LEU A 132 -5.91 6.29 -5.21
C LEU A 132 -6.04 7.68 -4.57
N ASP A 133 -6.63 8.64 -5.30
CA ASP A 133 -6.86 10.00 -4.79
C ASP A 133 -7.76 9.99 -3.54
N GLN A 134 -8.82 9.17 -3.55
CA GLN A 134 -9.70 9.01 -2.38
C GLN A 134 -8.98 8.36 -1.20
N MET A 135 -8.13 7.37 -1.46
CA MET A 135 -7.34 6.71 -0.42
C MET A 135 -6.38 7.70 0.23
N ILE A 136 -5.62 8.47 -0.54
CA ILE A 136 -4.73 9.51 -0.03
C ILE A 136 -5.51 10.56 0.77
N SER A 137 -6.66 11.02 0.25
CA SER A 137 -7.49 11.98 0.97
C SER A 137 -8.06 11.42 2.28
N ALA A 138 -8.33 10.12 2.37
CA ALA A 138 -8.77 9.47 3.61
C ALA A 138 -7.62 9.35 4.63
N CYS A 139 -6.39 9.18 4.15
CA CYS A 139 -5.19 9.14 4.98
C CYS A 139 -4.88 10.45 5.71
N ASP A 140 -5.26 11.61 5.18
CA ASP A 140 -5.10 12.92 5.86
C ASP A 140 -5.85 12.98 7.21
N GLY A 141 -6.86 12.13 7.41
CA GLY A 141 -7.61 12.01 8.65
C GLY A 141 -7.04 11.00 9.65
N ALA A 142 -6.10 10.16 9.23
CA ALA A 142 -5.51 9.11 10.06
C ALA A 142 -4.24 9.64 10.77
N ASP A 143 -4.06 9.27 12.04
CA ASP A 143 -2.82 9.55 12.75
C ASP A 143 -1.75 8.54 12.31
N THR A 144 -0.99 8.89 11.28
CA THR A 144 -0.01 7.95 10.68
C THR A 144 1.29 7.85 11.46
N GLY A 145 1.48 8.60 12.56
CA GLY A 145 2.48 8.34 13.62
C GLY A 145 3.99 8.31 13.26
N GLY A 146 4.36 8.22 11.98
CA GLY A 146 5.72 8.02 11.48
C GLY A 146 5.75 7.79 9.96
N GLN A 147 6.95 7.90 9.36
CA GLN A 147 7.17 7.52 7.97
C GLN A 147 7.49 6.03 7.91
N ALA A 148 6.54 5.23 7.42
CA ALA A 148 6.79 3.83 7.11
C ALA A 148 7.84 3.70 6.00
N ASP A 149 8.69 2.66 6.09
CA ASP A 149 9.63 2.33 5.02
C ASP A 149 8.89 1.56 3.92
N VAL A 150 8.58 2.26 2.84
CA VAL A 150 7.87 1.74 1.66
C VAL A 150 8.83 1.36 0.53
N SER A 151 10.13 1.30 0.80
CA SER A 151 11.07 0.66 -0.13
C SER A 151 10.72 -0.82 -0.30
N GLN A 152 11.28 -1.48 -1.33
CA GLN A 152 11.05 -2.92 -1.49
C GLN A 152 11.52 -3.71 -0.26
N GLU A 153 12.66 -3.34 0.33
CA GLU A 153 13.18 -3.93 1.57
C GLU A 153 12.19 -3.74 2.73
N GLY A 154 11.69 -2.51 2.91
CA GLY A 154 10.71 -2.19 3.95
C GLY A 154 9.37 -2.92 3.76
N GLN A 155 8.91 -3.04 2.51
CA GLN A 155 7.71 -3.78 2.14
C GLN A 155 7.83 -5.28 2.46
N GLY A 156 8.95 -5.90 2.10
CA GLY A 156 9.21 -7.30 2.44
C GLY A 156 9.34 -7.50 3.95
N ALA A 157 10.05 -6.61 4.66
CA ALA A 157 10.14 -6.66 6.12
C ALA A 157 8.76 -6.53 6.78
N TYR A 158 7.91 -5.63 6.28
CA TYR A 158 6.53 -5.47 6.75
C TYR A 158 5.70 -6.74 6.50
N ALA A 159 5.79 -7.34 5.31
CA ALA A 159 5.09 -8.56 4.98
C ALA A 159 5.50 -9.75 5.87
N CYS A 160 6.79 -9.87 6.16
CA CYS A 160 7.33 -10.85 7.11
C CYS A 160 6.74 -10.68 8.51
N ALA A 161 6.83 -9.46 9.06
CA ALA A 161 6.27 -9.14 10.37
C ALA A 161 4.75 -9.38 10.43
N LEU A 162 4.04 -9.08 9.34
CA LEU A 162 2.60 -9.29 9.24
C LEU A 162 2.24 -10.79 9.20
N ALA A 163 3.02 -11.61 8.49
CA ALA A 163 2.82 -13.06 8.45
C ALA A 163 3.01 -13.69 9.84
N GLU A 164 4.07 -13.30 10.56
CA GLU A 164 4.29 -13.73 11.95
C GLU A 164 3.13 -13.32 12.85
N TYR A 165 2.66 -12.07 12.72
CA TYR A 165 1.54 -11.56 13.49
C TYR A 165 0.25 -12.35 13.24
N VAL A 166 -0.07 -12.68 11.99
CA VAL A 166 -1.27 -13.46 11.64
C VAL A 166 -1.23 -14.82 12.32
N ILE A 167 -0.10 -15.54 12.23
CA ILE A 167 0.04 -16.86 12.86
C ILE A 167 -0.07 -16.73 14.39
N ALA A 168 0.61 -15.75 14.98
CA ALA A 168 0.68 -15.59 16.44
C ALA A 168 -0.65 -15.17 17.07
N GLU A 169 -1.37 -14.24 16.45
CA GLU A 169 -2.60 -13.66 16.99
C GLU A 169 -3.85 -14.48 16.63
N HIS A 170 -3.93 -14.98 15.39
CA HIS A 170 -5.14 -15.62 14.88
C HIS A 170 -5.05 -17.15 14.81
N GLY A 171 -3.85 -17.73 14.90
CA GLY A 171 -3.66 -19.18 14.82
C GLY A 171 -4.06 -19.75 13.45
N GLU A 172 -4.47 -21.03 13.44
CA GLU A 172 -4.85 -21.75 12.21
C GLU A 172 -6.12 -21.20 11.57
N SER A 173 -6.13 -21.15 10.24
CA SER A 173 -7.23 -20.68 9.41
C SER A 173 -8.58 -21.36 9.66
N SER A 174 -8.55 -22.62 10.11
CA SER A 174 -9.75 -23.38 10.48
C SER A 174 -10.53 -22.79 11.66
N THR A 175 -9.90 -21.88 12.42
CA THR A 175 -10.50 -21.18 13.56
C THR A 175 -10.96 -19.78 13.20
N TRP A 176 -10.56 -19.26 12.04
CA TRP A 176 -10.98 -17.96 11.56
C TRP A 176 -12.46 -18.05 11.21
N GLY A 177 -13.25 -17.10 11.72
CA GLY A 177 -14.67 -16.95 11.42
C GLY A 177 -14.94 -16.63 9.95
N THR A 178 -15.94 -15.80 9.68
CA THR A 178 -16.38 -15.59 8.29
C THR A 178 -15.52 -14.54 7.56
N LEU A 179 -15.39 -14.72 6.24
CA LEU A 179 -14.72 -13.75 5.36
C LEU A 179 -15.44 -12.40 5.44
N GLY A 180 -14.67 -11.32 5.59
CA GLY A 180 -15.17 -9.95 5.69
C GLY A 180 -15.58 -9.51 7.10
N GLU A 181 -15.78 -10.44 8.03
CA GLU A 181 -16.01 -10.14 9.45
C GLU A 181 -14.74 -10.25 10.28
N GLU A 182 -13.88 -11.24 9.98
CA GLU A 182 -12.65 -11.47 10.73
C GLU A 182 -11.42 -10.86 10.05
N PRO A 183 -10.53 -10.20 10.82
CA PRO A 183 -9.37 -9.54 10.25
C PRO A 183 -8.36 -10.52 9.63
N ALA A 184 -8.21 -11.73 10.19
CA ALA A 184 -7.21 -12.69 9.74
C ALA A 184 -7.21 -12.95 8.22
N TRP A 185 -8.40 -13.01 7.59
CA TRP A 185 -8.54 -13.20 6.15
C TRP A 185 -7.90 -12.08 5.32
N HIS A 186 -8.13 -10.81 5.69
CA HIS A 186 -7.56 -9.70 4.94
C HIS A 186 -6.06 -9.51 5.22
N LEU A 187 -5.62 -9.81 6.46
CA LEU A 187 -4.20 -9.75 6.81
C LEU A 187 -3.41 -10.78 6.01
N ALA A 188 -3.88 -12.03 5.95
CA ALA A 188 -3.25 -13.08 5.13
C ALA A 188 -3.22 -12.70 3.64
N GLY A 189 -4.31 -12.14 3.11
CA GLY A 189 -4.36 -11.63 1.74
C GLY A 189 -3.37 -10.49 1.50
N SER A 190 -3.15 -9.64 2.50
CA SER A 190 -2.22 -8.51 2.44
C SER A 190 -0.77 -8.95 2.46
N VAL A 191 -0.41 -9.98 3.24
CA VAL A 191 0.92 -10.62 3.14
C VAL A 191 1.18 -11.04 1.70
N GLY A 192 0.23 -11.74 1.08
CA GLY A 192 0.38 -12.17 -0.31
C GLY A 192 0.45 -11.01 -1.32
N ALA A 193 -0.37 -9.97 -1.13
CA ALA A 193 -0.35 -8.78 -1.98
C ALA A 193 0.97 -8.00 -1.85
N LEU A 194 1.55 -7.91 -0.66
CA LEU A 194 2.85 -7.28 -0.41
C LEU A 194 4.00 -8.03 -1.11
N PHE A 195 3.87 -9.32 -1.38
CA PHE A 195 4.81 -10.06 -2.23
C PHE A 195 4.43 -10.08 -3.72
N GLY A 196 3.49 -9.24 -4.15
CA GLY A 196 3.05 -9.13 -5.56
C GLY A 196 2.07 -10.23 -6.00
N GLY A 197 1.59 -11.06 -5.07
CA GLY A 197 0.65 -12.15 -5.35
C GLY A 197 -0.68 -11.68 -5.95
N ALA A 198 -1.09 -10.44 -5.70
CA ALA A 198 -2.35 -9.87 -6.18
C ALA A 198 -2.41 -9.64 -7.70
N ASN A 199 -1.26 -9.41 -8.34
CA ASN A 199 -1.17 -9.18 -9.78
C ASN A 199 -0.10 -10.05 -10.47
N ALA A 200 0.47 -11.02 -9.75
CA ALA A 200 1.56 -11.88 -10.21
C ALA A 200 2.83 -11.09 -10.60
N TYR A 201 3.03 -9.91 -10.00
CA TYR A 201 4.29 -9.19 -10.09
C TYR A 201 5.33 -9.88 -9.18
N VAL A 202 6.53 -10.08 -9.69
CA VAL A 202 7.62 -10.68 -8.92
C VAL A 202 8.53 -9.56 -8.43
N LEU A 203 8.59 -9.37 -7.12
CA LEU A 203 9.57 -8.46 -6.52
C LEU A 203 10.97 -9.07 -6.69
N PRO A 204 11.92 -8.38 -7.35
CA PRO A 204 13.23 -8.96 -7.68
C PRO A 204 14.03 -9.49 -6.47
N GLU A 205 13.85 -8.89 -5.30
CA GLU A 205 14.55 -9.30 -4.07
C GLU A 205 13.81 -10.41 -3.30
N TYR A 206 12.57 -10.75 -3.70
CA TYR A 206 11.66 -11.68 -3.02
C TYR A 206 11.07 -12.72 -3.98
N GLU A 207 11.87 -13.19 -4.96
CA GLU A 207 11.41 -14.17 -5.96
C GLU A 207 10.89 -15.47 -5.31
N SER A 208 11.52 -15.92 -4.21
CA SER A 208 11.05 -17.09 -3.44
C SER A 208 9.68 -16.86 -2.81
N GLN A 209 9.49 -15.69 -2.20
CA GLN A 209 8.25 -15.33 -1.50
C GLN A 209 7.12 -15.01 -2.49
N ALA A 210 7.41 -14.69 -3.75
CA ALA A 210 6.40 -14.36 -4.75
C ALA A 210 5.45 -15.55 -5.04
N GLU A 211 5.96 -16.78 -5.03
CA GLU A 211 5.13 -18.00 -5.18
C GLU A 211 4.18 -18.14 -3.99
N SER A 212 4.72 -18.08 -2.77
CA SER A 212 3.94 -18.15 -1.53
C SER A 212 2.92 -17.01 -1.45
N GLY A 213 3.29 -15.81 -1.89
CA GLY A 213 2.41 -14.66 -1.95
C GLY A 213 1.25 -14.83 -2.93
N ASN A 214 1.50 -15.40 -4.11
CA ASN A 214 0.43 -15.73 -5.07
C ASN A 214 -0.50 -16.82 -4.54
N ASN A 215 0.05 -17.84 -3.88
CA ASN A 215 -0.72 -18.91 -3.27
C ASN A 215 -1.56 -18.40 -2.09
N LEU A 216 -1.06 -17.45 -1.30
CA LEU A 216 -1.83 -16.79 -0.22
C LEU A 216 -3.04 -16.04 -0.76
N VAL A 217 -2.85 -15.16 -1.75
CA VAL A 217 -3.98 -14.41 -2.35
C VAL A 217 -5.00 -15.36 -2.96
N SER A 218 -4.54 -16.40 -3.67
CA SER A 218 -5.39 -17.43 -4.26
C SER A 218 -6.12 -18.26 -3.20
N GLY A 219 -5.45 -18.60 -2.11
CA GLY A 219 -5.98 -19.34 -0.98
C GLY A 219 -7.10 -18.57 -0.28
N VAL A 220 -6.88 -17.29 0.02
CA VAL A 220 -7.90 -16.39 0.58
C VAL A 220 -9.11 -16.29 -0.35
N GLY A 221 -8.89 -16.08 -1.66
CA GLY A 221 -9.98 -16.02 -2.64
C GLY A 221 -10.78 -17.32 -2.78
N ARG A 222 -10.17 -18.47 -2.45
CA ARG A 222 -10.79 -19.80 -2.52
C ARG A 222 -11.30 -20.31 -1.16
N LEU A 223 -11.05 -19.57 -0.07
CA LEU A 223 -11.27 -20.02 1.30
C LEU A 223 -10.55 -21.35 1.60
N ASP A 224 -9.35 -21.51 1.03
CA ASP A 224 -8.53 -22.71 1.11
C ASP A 224 -7.58 -22.61 2.31
N GLY A 225 -8.11 -22.94 3.50
CA GLY A 225 -7.39 -22.77 4.77
C GLY A 225 -6.07 -23.56 4.85
N GLU A 226 -6.04 -24.78 4.31
CA GLU A 226 -4.83 -25.60 4.27
C GLU A 226 -3.71 -24.90 3.46
N THR A 227 -4.07 -24.31 2.30
CA THR A 227 -3.13 -23.52 1.50
C THR A 227 -2.67 -22.29 2.29
N ILE A 228 -3.59 -21.54 2.92
CA ILE A 228 -3.23 -20.32 3.65
C ILE A 228 -2.25 -20.62 4.80
N ASP A 229 -2.54 -21.64 5.61
CA ASP A 229 -1.71 -22.01 6.75
C ASP A 229 -0.31 -22.47 6.31
N ALA A 230 -0.24 -23.26 5.23
CA ALA A 230 1.03 -23.73 4.67
C ALA A 230 1.89 -22.57 4.14
N GLU A 231 1.28 -21.63 3.42
CA GLU A 231 2.00 -20.54 2.77
C GLU A 231 2.39 -19.43 3.75
N LEU A 232 1.59 -19.15 4.79
CA LEU A 232 2.00 -18.27 5.89
C LEU A 232 3.24 -18.83 6.61
N ALA A 233 3.26 -20.13 6.88
CA ALA A 233 4.42 -20.78 7.50
C ALA A 233 5.65 -20.77 6.58
N ALA A 234 5.46 -20.92 5.26
CA ALA A 234 6.54 -20.82 4.28
C ALA A 234 7.15 -19.42 4.24
N VAL A 235 6.31 -18.37 4.18
CA VAL A 235 6.76 -16.97 4.24
C VAL A 235 7.60 -16.72 5.49
N VAL A 236 7.12 -17.10 6.67
CA VAL A 236 7.87 -16.89 7.92
C VAL A 236 9.22 -17.62 7.90
N ALA A 237 9.25 -18.87 7.43
CA ALA A 237 10.50 -19.64 7.34
C ALA A 237 11.52 -19.02 6.36
N GLU A 238 11.06 -18.39 5.27
CA GLU A 238 11.91 -17.70 4.30
C GLU A 238 12.42 -16.36 4.82
N CYS A 239 11.60 -15.64 5.59
CA CYS A 239 11.99 -14.37 6.22
C CYS A 239 13.10 -14.51 7.26
N ASP A 240 13.28 -15.71 7.84
CA ASP A 240 14.34 -16.04 8.81
C ASP A 240 15.69 -16.44 8.16
N SER A 241 15.76 -16.56 6.83
CA SER A 241 16.90 -17.14 6.10
C SER A 241 17.91 -16.13 5.54
#